data_AF-N1QHL8-F1
#
_entry.id   AF-N1QHL8-F1
#
_cell.length_a   1.000
_cell.length_b   1.000
_cell.length_c   1.000
_cell.angle_alpha   90.00
_cell.angle_beta   90.00
_cell.angle_gamma   90.00
#
_symmetry.space_group_name_H-M   'P 1'
#
loop_
_entity.id
_entity.type
_entity.pdbx_description
1 polymer ?
#
loop_
_entity_poly.entity_id
_entity_poly.type
_entity_poly.pdbx_seq_one_letter_code
_entity_poly.pdbx_strand_id
1 'polypeptide(L)'
;MRPDGPRPAIVGNDAGPEPPFPLKLDGKVIKGFGRGSKELGIPTANIPLSGLSVGGHEDLESGVYYGWAGLSPSQAVRQHLSGKKSDYKLMSPDVYSALGSSQSDLSAISADQGAVFPMVMSIGWNPFYKNTVRSVEVHIMRDFETDFYESHMNLLILGFIRPELDYVSKESLIEDIKTDIDVAGRSLSRPAYANLARDPYLVEFEGKGELAS
;
A
#
# COMPACT_ATOMS: atom_id res chain seq x y z
N MET A 1 15.68 9.60 -13.91
CA MET A 1 16.83 10.02 -13.07
C MET A 1 16.35 10.71 -11.79
N ARG A 2 16.90 10.32 -10.63
CA ARG A 2 16.58 10.89 -9.30
C ARG A 2 16.89 12.40 -9.24
N PRO A 3 15.96 13.26 -8.78
CA PRO A 3 16.21 14.71 -8.69
C PRO A 3 17.11 15.07 -7.50
N ASP A 4 17.94 16.11 -7.65
CA ASP A 4 18.92 16.57 -6.64
C ASP A 4 18.34 17.51 -5.55
N GLY A 5 17.02 17.54 -5.37
CA GLY A 5 16.33 18.48 -4.48
C GLY A 5 15.51 17.80 -3.38
N PRO A 6 15.14 18.56 -2.32
CA PRO A 6 14.26 18.04 -1.27
C PRO A 6 12.90 17.66 -1.87
N ARG A 7 12.42 16.47 -1.53
CA ARG A 7 11.09 15.99 -1.95
C ARG A 7 10.01 16.59 -1.05
N PRO A 8 8.78 16.81 -1.56
CA PRO A 8 7.66 17.25 -0.74
C PRO A 8 7.43 16.30 0.44
N ALA A 9 7.18 16.84 1.63
CA ALA A 9 6.95 16.03 2.83
C ALA A 9 5.53 15.40 2.87
N ILE A 10 4.59 15.97 2.11
CA ILE A 10 3.19 15.56 1.94
C ILE A 10 2.83 15.75 0.45
N VAL A 11 1.93 14.95 -0.08
CA VAL A 11 1.39 15.06 -1.45
C VAL A 11 -0.14 15.01 -1.46
N GLY A 12 -0.79 15.52 -2.51
CA GLY A 12 -2.25 15.59 -2.63
C GLY A 12 -2.90 16.75 -1.85
N ASN A 13 -4.14 17.06 -2.16
CA ASN A 13 -4.89 18.19 -1.63
C ASN A 13 -5.38 17.94 -0.19
N ASP A 14 -5.28 18.94 0.70
CA ASP A 14 -5.73 18.79 2.09
C ASP A 14 -7.24 18.52 2.23
N ALA A 15 -8.04 18.90 1.24
CA ALA A 15 -9.46 18.60 1.20
C ALA A 15 -9.78 17.12 0.94
N GLY A 16 -8.80 16.34 0.46
CA GLY A 16 -8.95 14.91 0.16
C GLY A 16 -8.39 14.51 -1.20
N PRO A 17 -8.51 13.22 -1.57
CA PRO A 17 -8.13 12.72 -2.88
C PRO A 17 -8.85 13.47 -4.02
N GLU A 18 -8.13 13.76 -5.10
CA GLU A 18 -8.67 14.40 -6.30
C GLU A 18 -8.76 13.37 -7.44
N PRO A 19 -9.68 13.55 -8.41
CA PRO A 19 -9.79 12.65 -9.56
C PRO A 19 -8.43 12.39 -10.23
N PRO A 20 -8.09 11.12 -10.54
CA PRO A 20 -8.99 9.96 -10.59
C PRO A 20 -9.15 9.20 -9.25
N PHE A 21 -8.57 9.68 -8.15
CA PHE A 21 -8.64 9.01 -6.86
C PHE A 21 -9.99 9.29 -6.14
N PRO A 22 -10.48 8.36 -5.30
CA PRO A 22 -9.87 7.08 -4.94
C PRO A 22 -10.05 6.00 -6.01
N LEU A 23 -9.00 5.20 -6.25
CA LEU A 23 -9.06 4.04 -7.13
C LEU A 23 -9.14 2.76 -6.31
N LYS A 24 -9.92 1.80 -6.80
CA LYS A 24 -10.09 0.48 -6.20
C LYS A 24 -9.36 -0.57 -7.04
N LEU A 25 -8.69 -1.48 -6.36
CA LEU A 25 -7.98 -2.61 -6.95
C LEU A 25 -7.93 -3.72 -5.91
N ASP A 26 -8.25 -4.95 -6.26
CA ASP A 26 -8.02 -6.08 -5.36
C ASP A 26 -7.31 -7.25 -6.03
N GLY A 27 -7.03 -8.31 -5.29
CA GLY A 27 -6.50 -9.56 -5.84
C GLY A 27 -5.74 -10.39 -4.80
N LYS A 28 -5.38 -11.62 -5.17
CA LYS A 28 -4.57 -12.48 -4.32
C LYS A 28 -3.11 -12.07 -4.30
N VAL A 29 -2.51 -12.12 -3.11
CA VAL A 29 -1.07 -11.91 -2.93
C VAL A 29 -0.30 -13.11 -3.45
N ILE A 30 0.52 -12.90 -4.48
CA ILE A 30 1.39 -13.93 -5.05
C ILE A 30 2.86 -13.70 -4.71
N LYS A 31 3.65 -14.76 -4.91
CA LYS A 31 5.12 -14.64 -4.85
C LYS A 31 5.62 -13.86 -6.07
N GLY A 32 6.43 -12.84 -5.83
CA GLY A 32 7.18 -12.14 -6.87
C GLY A 32 8.40 -12.92 -7.36
N PHE A 33 9.17 -12.31 -8.26
CA PHE A 33 10.31 -12.93 -8.96
C PHE A 33 11.62 -12.95 -8.14
N GLY A 34 11.55 -13.03 -6.81
CA GLY A 34 12.72 -13.23 -5.96
C GLY A 34 13.74 -12.08 -5.95
N ARG A 35 13.34 -10.84 -6.25
CA ARG A 35 14.18 -9.66 -6.01
C ARG A 35 14.03 -9.28 -4.54
N GLY A 36 15.14 -9.25 -3.80
CA GLY A 36 15.20 -9.24 -2.34
C GLY A 36 14.67 -7.98 -1.63
N SER A 37 13.45 -7.52 -1.90
CA SER A 37 12.78 -6.45 -1.15
C SER A 37 12.71 -6.77 0.35
N LYS A 38 12.55 -8.06 0.70
CA LYS A 38 12.74 -8.58 2.06
C LYS A 38 14.15 -8.33 2.62
N GLU A 39 15.19 -8.52 1.81
CA GLU A 39 16.59 -8.25 2.20
C GLU A 39 16.88 -6.74 2.32
N LEU A 40 16.04 -5.88 1.73
CA LEU A 40 16.08 -4.43 1.94
C LEU A 40 15.39 -4.01 3.24
N GLY A 41 14.69 -4.92 3.92
CA GLY A 41 13.81 -4.61 5.05
C GLY A 41 12.49 -3.95 4.63
N ILE A 42 12.11 -4.02 3.35
CA ILE A 42 10.90 -3.40 2.79
C ILE A 42 10.15 -4.46 1.98
N PRO A 43 9.50 -5.45 2.63
CA PRO A 43 8.82 -6.54 1.93
C PRO A 43 7.69 -6.03 1.05
N THR A 44 7.60 -6.51 -0.19
CA THR A 44 6.52 -6.18 -1.14
C THR A 44 5.66 -7.38 -1.48
N ALA A 45 4.33 -7.21 -1.38
CA ALA A 45 3.32 -8.14 -1.86
C ALA A 45 3.05 -7.88 -3.34
N ASN A 46 3.02 -8.93 -4.16
CA ASN A 46 2.73 -8.81 -5.59
C ASN A 46 1.25 -9.12 -5.83
N ILE A 47 0.56 -8.32 -6.63
CA ILE A 47 -0.81 -8.58 -7.07
C ILE A 47 -0.79 -8.69 -8.61
N PRO A 48 -1.23 -9.81 -9.20
CA PRO A 48 -1.30 -9.96 -10.64
C PRO A 48 -2.46 -9.12 -11.19
N LEU A 49 -2.17 -8.25 -12.16
CA LEU A 49 -3.22 -7.54 -12.90
C LEU A 49 -3.71 -8.42 -14.06
N SER A 50 -4.99 -8.79 -14.07
CA SER A 50 -5.63 -9.33 -15.28
C SER A 50 -6.10 -8.18 -16.16
N GLY A 51 -5.30 -7.82 -17.15
CA GLY A 51 -5.54 -6.64 -17.98
C GLY A 51 -4.82 -5.39 -17.45
N LEU A 52 -4.94 -4.28 -18.17
CA LEU A 52 -4.22 -3.04 -17.88
C LEU A 52 -4.98 -2.06 -16.98
N SER A 53 -6.18 -2.43 -16.51
CA SER A 53 -7.10 -1.50 -15.88
C SER A 53 -7.01 -1.54 -14.36
N VAL A 54 -6.74 -0.40 -13.73
CA VAL A 54 -6.83 -0.20 -12.28
C VAL A 54 -8.05 0.68 -12.03
N GLY A 55 -9.14 0.09 -11.52
CA GLY A 55 -10.40 0.81 -11.32
C GLY A 55 -11.00 1.41 -12.60
N GLY A 56 -10.81 0.76 -13.76
CA GLY A 56 -11.26 1.30 -15.06
C GLY A 56 -10.23 2.17 -15.79
N HIS A 57 -9.07 2.46 -15.17
CA HIS A 57 -8.02 3.29 -15.76
C HIS A 57 -6.88 2.46 -16.32
N GLU A 58 -6.70 2.49 -17.64
CA GLU A 58 -5.61 1.78 -18.34
C GLU A 58 -4.32 2.61 -18.43
N ASP A 59 -4.45 3.94 -18.36
CA ASP A 59 -3.36 4.89 -18.58
C ASP A 59 -2.81 5.51 -17.29
N LEU A 60 -2.85 4.79 -16.16
CA LEU A 60 -2.21 5.29 -14.94
C LEU A 60 -0.71 5.49 -15.15
N GLU A 61 -0.12 6.51 -14.54
CA GLU A 61 1.32 6.73 -14.62
C GLU A 61 2.09 5.62 -13.89
N SER A 62 3.23 5.18 -14.44
CA SER A 62 4.11 4.27 -13.68
C SER A 62 4.84 5.06 -12.59
N GLY A 63 4.85 4.54 -11.37
CA GLY A 63 5.44 5.22 -10.24
C GLY A 63 4.91 4.73 -8.90
N VAL A 64 5.11 5.56 -7.88
CA VAL A 64 4.77 5.26 -6.50
C VAL A 64 3.50 5.99 -6.10
N TYR A 65 2.60 5.24 -5.48
CA TYR A 65 1.29 5.68 -4.99
C TYR A 65 1.16 5.36 -3.49
N TYR A 66 0.14 5.91 -2.85
CA TYR A 66 -0.18 5.64 -1.45
C TYR A 66 -1.67 5.44 -1.24
N GLY A 67 -2.03 4.78 -0.13
CA GLY A 67 -3.43 4.54 0.20
C GLY A 67 -3.61 3.57 1.36
N TRP A 68 -4.77 2.92 1.37
CA TRP A 68 -5.13 1.90 2.35
C TRP A 68 -5.15 0.51 1.70
N ALA A 69 -4.65 -0.48 2.43
CA ALA A 69 -4.71 -1.89 2.07
C ALA A 69 -5.52 -2.66 3.11
N GLY A 70 -6.60 -3.28 2.67
CA GLY A 70 -7.35 -4.27 3.42
C GLY A 70 -6.82 -5.67 3.15
N LEU A 71 -6.51 -6.43 4.19
CA LEU A 71 -6.01 -7.80 4.09
C LEU A 71 -7.04 -8.77 4.70
N SER A 72 -7.39 -9.81 3.95
CA SER A 72 -8.33 -10.83 4.40
C SER A 72 -7.86 -11.55 5.68
N PRO A 73 -8.78 -12.13 6.47
CA PRO A 73 -8.44 -12.98 7.61
C PRO A 73 -7.31 -13.96 7.30
N SER A 74 -6.22 -13.89 8.08
CA SER A 74 -5.05 -14.76 7.93
C SER A 74 -4.27 -14.86 9.23
N GLN A 75 -3.30 -15.77 9.30
CA GLN A 75 -2.39 -15.87 10.44
C GLN A 75 -1.63 -14.56 10.67
N ALA A 76 -1.19 -13.90 9.59
CA ALA A 76 -0.46 -12.63 9.65
C ALA A 76 -1.33 -11.51 10.26
N VAL A 77 -2.61 -11.43 9.86
CA VAL A 77 -3.58 -10.48 10.44
C VAL A 77 -3.80 -10.76 11.93
N ARG A 78 -3.96 -12.03 12.33
CA ARG A 78 -4.17 -12.40 13.74
C ARG A 78 -2.97 -12.05 14.62
N GLN A 79 -1.75 -12.26 14.13
CA GLN A 79 -0.53 -11.91 14.85
C GLN A 79 -0.37 -10.40 15.03
N HIS A 80 -0.79 -9.60 14.06
CA HIS A 80 -0.72 -8.14 14.16
C HIS A 80 -1.47 -7.61 15.40
N LEU A 81 -2.62 -8.22 15.72
CA LEU A 81 -3.45 -7.82 16.86
C LEU A 81 -2.79 -8.08 18.23
N SER A 82 -1.68 -8.84 18.28
CA SER A 82 -1.01 -9.22 19.53
C SER A 82 -0.08 -8.15 20.13
N GLY A 83 0.02 -6.96 19.52
CA GLY A 83 0.52 -5.76 20.21
C GLY A 83 2.00 -5.37 19.99
N LYS A 84 2.63 -5.78 18.89
CA LYS A 84 3.97 -5.28 18.54
C LYS A 84 3.90 -3.82 18.07
N LYS A 85 4.71 -2.92 18.64
CA LYS A 85 4.82 -1.54 18.14
C LYS A 85 5.36 -1.54 16.71
N SER A 86 4.87 -0.62 15.88
CA SER A 86 5.32 -0.46 14.49
C SER A 86 6.69 0.22 14.44
N ASP A 87 7.61 -0.26 13.61
CA ASP A 87 8.91 0.41 13.39
C ASP A 87 8.74 1.71 12.57
N TYR A 88 7.58 1.90 11.94
CA TYR A 88 7.22 3.10 11.18
C TYR A 88 6.89 4.27 12.12
N LYS A 89 7.89 5.11 12.41
CA LYS A 89 7.80 6.22 13.40
C LYS A 89 6.71 7.24 13.09
N LEU A 90 6.45 7.53 11.82
CA LEU A 90 5.44 8.51 11.38
C LEU A 90 4.04 7.91 11.25
N MET A 91 3.91 6.60 11.50
CA MET A 91 2.64 5.88 11.47
C MET A 91 2.46 5.15 12.80
N SER A 92 1.86 5.82 13.80
CA SER A 92 1.23 5.23 15.01
C SER A 92 1.22 6.17 16.24
N PRO A 93 0.92 7.48 16.07
CA PRO A 93 -0.14 8.07 16.91
C PRO A 93 -1.14 8.96 16.15
N ASP A 94 -0.68 9.78 15.20
CA ASP A 94 -1.50 10.87 14.62
C ASP A 94 -2.60 10.36 13.70
N VAL A 95 -2.36 9.30 12.93
CA VAL A 95 -3.36 8.67 12.05
C VAL A 95 -4.49 8.04 12.87
N TYR A 96 -4.13 7.32 13.94
CA TYR A 96 -5.10 6.69 14.83
C TYR A 96 -5.83 7.72 15.71
N SER A 97 -5.12 8.76 16.14
CA SER A 97 -5.72 9.93 16.81
C SER A 97 -6.67 10.69 15.88
N ALA A 98 -6.33 10.87 14.61
CA ALA A 98 -7.18 11.54 13.62
C ALA A 98 -8.44 10.74 13.30
N LEU A 99 -8.37 9.40 13.41
CA LEU A 99 -9.53 8.53 13.34
C LEU A 99 -10.42 8.63 14.60
N GLY A 100 -9.96 9.24 15.69
CA GLY A 100 -10.71 9.31 16.94
C GLY A 100 -10.98 7.94 17.57
N SER A 101 -10.17 6.95 17.20
CA SER A 101 -10.31 5.55 17.60
C SER A 101 -9.15 5.16 18.50
N SER A 102 -9.42 4.39 19.55
CA SER A 102 -8.34 3.76 20.30
C SER A 102 -7.62 2.75 19.38
N GLN A 103 -6.34 2.49 19.63
CA GLN A 103 -5.57 1.48 18.89
C GLN A 103 -6.29 0.11 18.90
N SER A 104 -7.05 -0.16 19.96
CA SER A 104 -7.94 -1.33 20.09
C SER A 104 -9.15 -1.31 19.15
N ASP A 105 -9.77 -0.16 18.85
CA ASP A 105 -11.00 -0.09 18.05
C ASP A 105 -10.76 -0.40 16.56
N LEU A 106 -9.58 -0.07 16.02
CA LEU A 106 -9.21 -0.42 14.64
C LEU A 106 -8.61 -1.82 14.53
N SER A 107 -8.01 -2.32 15.62
CA SER A 107 -7.66 -3.74 15.78
C SER A 107 -8.91 -4.63 15.93
N ALA A 108 -10.07 -4.03 16.23
CA ALA A 108 -11.37 -4.70 16.36
C ALA A 108 -12.14 -4.81 15.04
N ILE A 109 -11.62 -4.29 13.92
CA ILE A 109 -11.97 -4.81 12.59
C ILE A 109 -11.41 -6.24 12.59
N SER A 110 -12.32 -7.18 12.87
CA SER A 110 -11.99 -8.44 13.52
C SER A 110 -10.97 -9.26 12.72
N ALA A 111 -10.13 -10.03 13.41
CA ALA A 111 -9.36 -11.12 12.81
C ALA A 111 -10.19 -12.03 11.88
N ASP A 112 -11.52 -12.05 12.08
CA ASP A 112 -12.49 -12.83 11.33
C ASP A 112 -13.04 -12.11 10.09
N GLN A 113 -12.89 -10.79 10.00
CA GLN A 113 -13.26 -9.96 8.84
C GLN A 113 -12.06 -9.42 8.06
N GLY A 114 -10.86 -9.37 8.66
CA GLY A 114 -9.64 -8.86 8.04
C GLY A 114 -9.10 -7.62 8.78
N ALA A 115 -8.08 -6.97 8.25
CA ALA A 115 -7.53 -5.76 8.84
C ALA A 115 -7.08 -4.74 7.78
N VAL A 116 -7.15 -3.46 8.13
CA VAL A 116 -6.79 -2.35 7.25
C VAL A 116 -5.47 -1.73 7.68
N PHE A 117 -4.58 -1.52 6.72
CA PHE A 117 -3.24 -0.99 6.93
C PHE A 117 -2.93 0.13 5.96
N PRO A 118 -2.11 1.12 6.35
CA PRO A 118 -1.54 2.06 5.40
C PRO A 118 -0.54 1.35 4.47
N MET A 119 -0.47 1.80 3.22
CA MET A 119 0.44 1.24 2.23
C MET A 119 1.07 2.31 1.34
N VAL A 120 2.22 1.93 0.78
CA VAL A 120 2.73 2.48 -0.48
C VAL A 120 2.70 1.38 -1.52
N MET A 121 2.54 1.73 -2.79
CA MET A 121 2.57 0.77 -3.88
C MET A 121 3.30 1.32 -5.10
N SER A 122 3.98 0.43 -5.81
CA SER A 122 4.59 0.72 -7.10
C SER A 122 3.75 0.11 -8.21
N ILE A 123 3.42 0.92 -9.22
CA ILE A 123 2.86 0.46 -10.50
C ILE A 123 3.95 0.61 -11.53
N GLY A 124 4.31 -0.49 -12.20
CA GLY A 124 5.38 -0.51 -13.20
C GLY A 124 5.12 -1.51 -14.31
N TRP A 125 6.04 -1.55 -15.28
CA TRP A 125 6.02 -2.56 -16.34
C TRP A 125 6.90 -3.74 -15.97
N ASN A 126 6.41 -4.96 -16.23
CA ASN A 126 7.17 -6.17 -15.95
C ASN A 126 8.16 -6.48 -17.10
N PRO A 127 9.49 -6.42 -16.86
CA PRO A 127 10.50 -6.66 -17.91
C PRO A 127 10.49 -8.10 -18.44
N PHE A 128 10.09 -9.08 -17.63
CA PHE A 128 10.06 -10.48 -18.04
C PHE A 128 9.03 -10.76 -19.13
N TYR A 129 7.95 -9.97 -19.17
CA TYR A 129 6.91 -10.04 -20.21
C TYR A 129 7.12 -8.97 -21.27
N LYS A 130 8.37 -8.60 -21.59
CA LYS A 130 8.69 -7.59 -22.60
C LYS A 130 7.99 -6.25 -22.37
N ASN A 131 7.71 -5.89 -21.11
CA ASN A 131 6.95 -4.70 -20.74
C ASN A 131 5.56 -4.61 -21.38
N THR A 132 4.88 -5.74 -21.62
CA THR A 132 3.49 -5.74 -22.09
C THR A 132 2.48 -5.98 -20.98
N VAL A 133 2.95 -6.26 -19.76
CA VAL A 133 2.13 -6.53 -18.57
C VAL A 133 2.55 -5.60 -17.46
N ARG A 134 1.58 -4.93 -16.82
CA ARG A 134 1.84 -4.11 -15.63
C ARG A 134 1.93 -4.99 -14.38
N SER A 135 2.74 -4.56 -13.43
CA SER A 135 2.89 -5.19 -12.12
C SER A 135 2.56 -4.20 -11.02
N VAL A 136 1.88 -4.69 -9.98
CA VAL A 136 1.61 -3.97 -8.75
C VAL A 136 2.39 -4.62 -7.62
N GLU A 137 3.24 -3.83 -6.99
CA GLU A 137 3.98 -4.20 -5.78
C GLU A 137 3.55 -3.32 -4.62
N VAL A 138 2.97 -3.92 -3.58
CA VAL A 138 2.42 -3.22 -2.41
C VAL A 138 3.32 -3.45 -1.21
N HIS A 139 3.76 -2.38 -0.57
CA HIS A 139 4.39 -2.45 0.73
C HIS A 139 3.39 -1.99 1.80
N ILE A 140 2.91 -2.93 2.61
CA ILE A 140 2.14 -2.62 3.80
C ILE A 140 3.10 -2.03 4.83
N MET A 141 2.75 -0.86 5.38
CA MET A 141 3.57 -0.15 6.37
C MET A 141 3.35 -0.75 7.77
N ARG A 142 3.57 -2.06 7.88
CA ARG A 142 3.43 -2.86 9.09
C ARG A 142 4.35 -4.08 9.03
N ASP A 143 5.02 -4.35 10.15
CA ASP A 143 5.78 -5.58 10.32
C ASP A 143 4.85 -6.79 10.52
N PHE A 144 5.09 -7.85 9.75
CA PHE A 144 4.47 -9.15 9.92
C PHE A 144 5.53 -10.20 10.24
N GLU A 145 5.23 -11.12 11.14
CA GLU A 145 6.13 -12.22 11.51
C GLU A 145 6.00 -13.43 10.57
N THR A 146 4.87 -13.50 9.86
CA THR A 146 4.59 -14.54 8.86
C THR A 146 4.15 -13.92 7.55
N ASP A 147 4.49 -14.59 6.45
CA ASP A 147 3.98 -14.24 5.13
C ASP A 147 2.46 -14.43 5.01
N PHE A 148 1.85 -13.72 4.07
CA PHE A 148 0.41 -13.75 3.79
C PHE A 148 0.12 -14.00 2.30
N TYR A 149 0.91 -14.85 1.66
CA TYR A 149 0.60 -15.33 0.30
C TYR A 149 -0.78 -15.98 0.24
N GLU A 150 -1.43 -15.91 -0.92
CA GLU A 150 -2.79 -16.36 -1.20
C GLU A 150 -3.90 -15.62 -0.43
N SER A 151 -3.54 -14.72 0.49
CA SER A 151 -4.51 -13.83 1.13
C SER A 151 -5.04 -12.83 0.10
N HIS A 152 -6.32 -12.49 0.21
CA HIS A 152 -6.92 -11.45 -0.62
C HIS A 152 -6.54 -10.09 -0.08
N MET A 153 -6.17 -9.18 -0.97
CA MET A 153 -5.86 -7.79 -0.63
C MET A 153 -6.77 -6.85 -1.42
N ASN A 154 -7.40 -5.90 -0.74
CA ASN A 154 -8.18 -4.80 -1.32
C ASN A 154 -7.40 -3.49 -1.15
N LEU A 155 -7.26 -2.71 -2.20
CA LEU A 155 -6.48 -1.47 -2.22
C LEU A 155 -7.39 -0.30 -2.54
N LEU A 156 -7.32 0.73 -1.68
CA LEU A 156 -7.90 2.03 -1.93
C LEU A 156 -6.75 3.02 -2.16
N ILE A 157 -6.46 3.31 -3.41
CA ILE A 157 -5.35 4.16 -3.85
C ILE A 157 -5.83 5.61 -3.81
N LEU A 158 -5.13 6.46 -3.06
CA LEU A 158 -5.59 7.81 -2.72
C LEU A 158 -4.77 8.94 -3.36
N GLY A 159 -3.62 8.61 -3.94
CA GLY A 159 -2.80 9.60 -4.61
C GLY A 159 -1.49 9.07 -5.13
N PHE A 160 -0.85 9.90 -5.95
CA PHE A 160 0.47 9.67 -6.52
C PHE A 160 1.54 10.42 -5.70
N ILE A 161 2.69 9.77 -5.49
CA ILE A 161 3.85 10.35 -4.80
C ILE A 161 4.87 10.85 -5.82
N ARG A 162 5.28 9.99 -6.77
CA ARG A 162 6.34 10.29 -7.73
C ARG A 162 6.39 9.27 -8.88
N PRO A 163 6.98 9.63 -10.03
CA PRO A 163 7.27 8.67 -11.10
C PRO A 163 8.33 7.63 -10.68
N GLU A 164 8.49 6.61 -11.50
CA GLU A 164 9.64 5.71 -11.43
C GLU A 164 10.95 6.49 -11.56
N LEU A 165 11.93 6.14 -10.72
CA LEU A 165 13.24 6.79 -10.72
C LEU A 165 14.32 5.74 -11.00
N ASP A 166 15.33 6.15 -11.77
CA ASP A 166 16.54 5.37 -11.98
C ASP A 166 17.50 5.58 -10.81
N TYR A 167 18.05 4.49 -10.30
CA TYR A 167 18.99 4.50 -9.19
C TYR A 167 20.34 3.93 -9.63
N VAL A 168 21.40 4.64 -9.26
CA VAL A 168 22.78 4.21 -9.48
C VAL A 168 23.32 3.34 -8.34
N SER A 169 22.66 3.34 -7.18
CA SER A 169 23.03 2.54 -6.00
C SER A 169 21.82 1.99 -5.25
N LYS A 170 22.01 0.85 -4.57
CA LYS A 170 20.98 0.22 -3.71
C LYS A 170 20.57 1.13 -2.56
N GLU A 171 21.52 1.89 -2.02
CA GLU A 171 21.34 2.79 -0.88
C GLU A 171 20.41 3.95 -1.25
N SER A 172 20.59 4.54 -2.44
CA SER A 172 19.73 5.62 -2.94
C SER A 172 18.28 5.16 -3.18
N LEU A 173 18.10 3.92 -3.64
CA LEU A 173 16.79 3.30 -3.76
C LEU A 173 16.12 3.13 -2.38
N ILE A 174 16.83 2.58 -1.40
CA ILE A 174 16.30 2.39 -0.04
C ILE A 174 15.92 3.74 0.59
N GLU A 175 16.75 4.77 0.42
CA GLU A 175 16.49 6.12 0.94
C GLU A 175 15.20 6.71 0.36
N ASP A 176 14.99 6.59 -0.96
CA ASP A 176 13.77 7.11 -1.58
C ASP A 176 12.53 6.31 -1.21
N ILE A 177 12.63 4.99 -1.03
CA ILE A 177 11.48 4.21 -0.53
C ILE A 177 11.13 4.60 0.90
N LYS A 178 12.12 4.81 1.77
CA LYS A 178 11.86 5.33 3.13
C LYS A 178 11.20 6.70 3.09
N THR A 179 11.62 7.55 2.16
CA THR A 179 10.97 8.86 1.93
C THR A 179 9.54 8.69 1.44
N ASP A 180 9.26 7.73 0.55
CA ASP A 180 7.91 7.44 0.06
C ASP A 180 6.97 7.02 1.20
N ILE A 181 7.45 6.11 2.06
CA ILE A 181 6.77 5.64 3.27
C ILE A 181 6.47 6.81 4.20
N ASP A 182 7.45 7.68 4.44
CA ASP A 182 7.29 8.85 5.29
C ASP A 182 6.26 9.85 4.72
N VAL A 183 6.31 10.10 3.42
CA VAL A 183 5.36 10.98 2.70
C VAL A 183 3.94 10.40 2.75
N ALA A 184 3.80 9.10 2.52
CA ALA A 184 2.51 8.41 2.61
C ALA A 184 1.92 8.53 4.01
N GLY A 185 2.73 8.27 5.05
CA GLY A 185 2.28 8.36 6.43
C GLY A 185 1.75 9.75 6.80
N ARG A 186 2.47 10.82 6.42
CA ARG A 186 2.02 12.20 6.64
C ARG A 186 0.82 12.57 5.77
N SER A 187 0.72 12.06 4.55
CA SER A 187 -0.40 12.36 3.66
C SER A 187 -1.70 11.68 4.14
N LEU A 188 -1.61 10.45 4.65
CA LEU A 188 -2.71 9.67 5.21
C LEU A 188 -3.16 10.14 6.59
N SER A 189 -2.31 10.84 7.35
CA SER A 189 -2.68 11.35 8.69
C SER A 189 -3.69 12.49 8.64
N ARG A 190 -3.88 13.12 7.47
CA ARG A 190 -4.85 14.18 7.28
C ARG A 190 -6.28 13.64 7.38
N PRO A 191 -7.23 14.34 8.05
CA PRO A 191 -8.57 13.80 8.33
C PRO A 191 -9.33 13.27 7.10
N ALA A 192 -9.24 13.97 5.96
CA ALA A 192 -9.92 13.57 4.72
C ALA A 192 -9.42 12.22 4.17
N TYR A 193 -8.16 11.87 4.42
CA TYR A 193 -7.54 10.62 3.99
C TYR A 193 -7.64 9.54 5.06
N ALA A 194 -7.45 9.91 6.33
CA ALA A 194 -7.55 9.02 7.47
C ALA A 194 -8.93 8.35 7.51
N ASN A 195 -10.01 9.12 7.36
CA ASN A 195 -11.38 8.61 7.39
C ASN A 195 -11.68 7.55 6.32
N LEU A 196 -10.95 7.55 5.19
CA LEU A 196 -11.12 6.56 4.13
C LEU A 196 -10.60 5.16 4.52
N ALA A 197 -9.87 5.02 5.63
CA ALA A 197 -9.55 3.71 6.20
C ALA A 197 -10.81 2.94 6.64
N ARG A 198 -11.95 3.62 6.77
CA ARG A 198 -13.26 3.03 7.12
C ARG A 198 -14.10 2.65 5.89
N ASP A 199 -13.58 2.80 4.67
CA ASP A 199 -14.32 2.40 3.47
C ASP A 199 -14.64 0.89 3.55
N PRO A 200 -15.92 0.47 3.51
CA PRO A 200 -16.31 -0.94 3.63
C PRO A 200 -15.63 -1.85 2.60
N TYR A 201 -15.27 -1.31 1.43
CA TYR A 201 -14.55 -2.05 0.40
C TYR A 201 -13.27 -2.68 0.92
N LEU A 202 -12.59 -2.05 1.88
CA LEU A 202 -11.32 -2.56 2.42
C LEU A 202 -11.48 -3.88 3.19
N VAL A 203 -12.68 -4.26 3.61
CA VAL A 203 -12.94 -5.50 4.36
C VAL A 203 -13.96 -6.42 3.70
N GLU A 204 -14.41 -6.05 2.49
CA GLU A 204 -15.34 -6.84 1.70
C GLU A 204 -14.56 -7.82 0.80
N PHE A 205 -14.51 -9.09 1.20
CA PHE A 205 -13.78 -10.14 0.47
C PHE A 205 -14.69 -11.20 -0.17
N GLU A 206 -15.99 -11.20 0.15
CA GLU A 206 -16.94 -12.16 -0.40
C GLU A 206 -17.09 -12.01 -1.92
N GLY A 207 -17.15 -13.14 -2.64
CA GLY A 207 -17.36 -13.16 -4.08
C GLY A 207 -16.17 -12.68 -4.93
N LYS A 208 -15.03 -12.35 -4.33
CA LYS A 208 -13.85 -11.87 -5.07
C LYS A 208 -13.04 -13.04 -5.66
N GLY A 209 -12.57 -12.84 -6.89
CA GLY A 209 -11.83 -13.84 -7.68
C GLY A 209 -10.34 -13.93 -7.33
N GLU A 210 -9.61 -14.81 -8.00
CA GLU A 210 -8.16 -14.94 -7.77
C GLU A 210 -7.33 -13.83 -8.43
N LEU A 211 -7.88 -13.24 -9.48
CA LEU A 211 -7.25 -12.19 -10.28
C LEU A 211 -7.76 -10.82 -9.86
N ALA A 212 -6.95 -9.79 -10.13
CA ALA A 212 -7.32 -8.44 -9.82
C ALA A 212 -8.48 -7.91 -10.66
N SER A 213 -9.42 -7.25 -9.98
CA SER A 213 -10.56 -6.54 -10.57
C SER A 213 -10.63 -5.10 -10.13
#